data_AF-A0A6A6BYN5-F1
#
_entry.id   AF-A0A6A6BYN5-F1
#
_cell.length_a   1.000
_cell.length_b   1.000
_cell.length_c   1.000
_cell.angle_alpha   90.00
_cell.angle_beta   90.00
_cell.angle_gamma   90.00
#
_symmetry.space_group_name_H-M   'P 1'
#
loop_
_entity.id
_entity.type
_entity.pdbx_description
1 polymer ?
#
loop_
_entity_poly.entity_id
_entity_poly.type
_entity_poly.pdbx_seq_one_letter_code
_entity_poly.pdbx_strand_id
1 'polypeptide(L)'
;PPKKKLEKQHLDAAEKALQDVTSKASKHDDDPRDHIHTPAAQERSHSWFRAIFPYNSLEEFESAWHLGNYVMDRETGEKSFEEMSIYVRIGMHLLYYGSHQEDMLHWKRSQDMLRNQSVKMGKQYDAPESREHIQPFIESFHLQNTLSELNEPDPNKYNTFNEFFARELKPDARPIAEPKNERVVSSPADCRLTVFPTVDLATKYWIKGFGFSLKELLSSEDLAKKFEGGSINIARLAPQDYHRWHSPVSGTIESITDIPGTYYTVNPQAINEEGTLDVFCENKRSVMIIKRTPTSSPVALVAVGAMLVGSIRYKPGIQKGATVQRGQCLGAFLYGGSTVIVLYPKDEVELDKDLVKNSTGACCETYVKVGWRVGAS
;
A
#
# COMPACT_ATOMS: atom_id res chain seq x y z
N PRO A 1 -8.52 -25.99 -0.61
CA PRO A 1 -9.67 -26.56 0.12
C PRO A 1 -9.64 -26.17 1.61
N PRO A 2 -10.64 -25.43 2.10
CA PRO A 2 -10.67 -24.94 3.48
C PRO A 2 -10.96 -26.12 4.40
N LYS A 3 -10.12 -26.35 5.43
CA LYS A 3 -10.14 -27.41 6.48
C LYS A 3 -8.91 -28.33 6.59
N LYS A 4 -7.74 -27.97 6.03
CA LYS A 4 -6.48 -28.60 6.47
C LYS A 4 -5.80 -27.73 7.52
N LYS A 5 -5.54 -28.28 8.71
CA LYS A 5 -4.71 -27.63 9.73
C LYS A 5 -3.32 -27.40 9.15
N LEU A 6 -2.79 -26.19 9.27
CA LEU A 6 -1.36 -25.98 9.03
C LEU A 6 -0.58 -26.68 10.13
N GLU A 7 0.27 -27.62 9.72
CA GLU A 7 1.27 -28.18 10.62
C GLU A 7 2.38 -27.15 10.83
N LYS A 8 3.07 -27.19 11.97
CA LYS A 8 4.19 -26.31 12.30
C LYS A 8 5.23 -26.21 11.17
N GLN A 9 5.38 -27.30 10.41
CA GLN A 9 6.24 -27.41 9.23
C GLN A 9 5.91 -26.38 8.14
N HIS A 10 4.65 -25.95 8.00
CA HIS A 10 4.24 -24.95 7.01
C HIS A 10 4.67 -23.54 7.40
N LEU A 11 4.62 -23.18 8.69
CA LEU A 11 5.16 -21.90 9.17
C LEU A 11 6.68 -21.88 9.06
N ASP A 12 7.35 -22.97 9.42
CA ASP A 12 8.80 -23.08 9.26
C ASP A 12 9.20 -23.01 7.77
N ALA A 13 8.37 -23.55 6.86
CA ALA A 13 8.55 -23.41 5.41
C ALA A 13 8.32 -21.98 4.89
N ALA A 14 7.29 -21.28 5.39
CA ALA A 14 7.01 -19.89 5.03
C ALA A 14 8.08 -18.93 5.59
N GLU A 15 8.53 -19.14 6.83
CA GLU A 15 9.66 -18.44 7.43
C GLU A 15 10.93 -18.68 6.63
N LYS A 16 11.22 -19.93 6.26
CA LYS A 16 12.36 -20.27 5.41
C LYS A 16 12.25 -19.62 4.02
N ALA A 17 11.09 -19.67 3.38
CA ALA A 17 10.89 -19.03 2.07
C ALA A 17 11.08 -17.52 2.15
N LEU A 18 10.53 -16.86 3.17
CA LEU A 18 10.72 -15.43 3.40
C LEU A 18 12.19 -15.11 3.68
N GLN A 19 12.88 -15.90 4.50
CA GLN A 19 14.32 -15.78 4.76
C GLN A 19 15.15 -16.01 3.50
N ASP A 20 14.81 -16.99 2.67
CA ASP A 20 15.51 -17.30 1.42
C ASP A 20 15.33 -16.15 0.42
N VAL A 21 14.12 -15.59 0.30
CA VAL A 21 13.84 -14.43 -0.56
C VAL A 21 14.56 -13.16 -0.06
N THR A 22 14.51 -12.87 1.25
CA THR A 22 15.20 -11.68 1.80
C THR A 22 16.72 -11.85 1.90
N SER A 23 17.23 -13.08 2.00
CA SER A 23 18.67 -13.35 1.98
C SER A 23 19.25 -13.35 0.57
N LYS A 24 18.50 -13.81 -0.44
CA LYS A 24 18.87 -13.62 -1.85
C LYS A 24 18.99 -12.15 -2.20
N ALA A 25 18.06 -11.31 -1.74
CA ALA A 25 18.16 -9.86 -1.82
C ALA A 25 19.36 -9.24 -1.05
N SER A 26 20.23 -10.05 -0.43
CA SER A 26 21.46 -9.58 0.22
C SER A 26 22.74 -10.20 -0.33
N LYS A 27 22.60 -11.09 -1.33
CA LYS A 27 23.73 -11.68 -2.04
C LYS A 27 23.97 -10.88 -3.32
N HIS A 28 24.98 -10.02 -3.26
CA HIS A 28 25.40 -9.15 -4.37
C HIS A 28 26.03 -9.93 -5.54
N ASP A 29 26.37 -11.21 -5.35
CA ASP A 29 26.95 -12.09 -6.38
C ASP A 29 25.90 -12.78 -7.28
N ASP A 30 24.62 -12.80 -6.89
CA ASP A 30 23.52 -13.42 -7.67
C ASP A 30 22.91 -12.39 -8.64
N ASP A 31 22.48 -12.82 -9.84
CA ASP A 31 21.91 -11.94 -10.88
C ASP A 31 20.70 -11.17 -10.32
N PRO A 32 20.68 -9.83 -10.40
CA PRO A 32 19.61 -9.06 -9.81
C PRO A 32 18.20 -9.35 -10.34
N ARG A 33 18.11 -10.00 -11.51
CA ARG A 33 16.88 -10.46 -12.15
C ARG A 33 16.34 -11.76 -11.57
N ASP A 34 17.01 -12.36 -10.59
CA ASP A 34 16.55 -13.54 -9.84
C ASP A 34 16.07 -13.19 -8.40
N HIS A 35 15.84 -11.89 -8.11
CA HIS A 35 15.45 -11.35 -6.79
C HIS A 35 13.94 -11.06 -6.63
N ILE A 36 13.55 -10.51 -5.47
CA ILE A 36 12.15 -10.21 -5.06
C ILE A 36 11.34 -9.35 -6.07
N HIS A 37 12.03 -8.66 -6.98
CA HIS A 37 11.42 -7.71 -7.91
C HIS A 37 11.04 -8.33 -9.26
N THR A 38 11.48 -9.55 -9.56
CA THR A 38 11.26 -10.15 -10.88
C THR A 38 9.77 -10.38 -11.14
N PRO A 39 9.20 -9.80 -12.23
CA PRO A 39 7.79 -9.96 -12.56
C PRO A 39 7.46 -11.41 -12.88
N ALA A 40 6.26 -11.86 -12.49
CA ALA A 40 5.78 -13.20 -12.77
C ALA A 40 5.67 -13.53 -14.28
N ALA A 41 5.68 -12.51 -15.15
CA ALA A 41 5.54 -12.66 -16.59
C ALA A 41 6.81 -13.12 -17.34
N GLN A 42 7.99 -13.16 -16.71
CA GLN A 42 9.20 -13.64 -17.38
C GLN A 42 9.16 -15.17 -17.64
N GLU A 43 9.39 -15.60 -18.88
CA GLU A 43 9.23 -17.01 -19.32
C GLU A 43 10.05 -18.04 -18.52
N ARG A 44 11.16 -17.63 -17.89
CA ARG A 44 12.06 -18.54 -17.16
C ARG A 44 11.53 -18.96 -15.79
N SER A 45 10.59 -18.26 -15.17
CA SER A 45 10.12 -18.59 -13.81
C SER A 45 9.07 -19.72 -13.75
N HIS A 46 8.59 -20.25 -14.89
CA HIS A 46 7.32 -21.01 -14.92
C HIS A 46 7.23 -22.29 -15.76
N SER A 47 8.33 -22.86 -16.27
CA SER A 47 8.23 -24.03 -17.17
C SER A 47 7.58 -25.27 -16.52
N TRP A 48 7.83 -25.52 -15.24
CA TRP A 48 7.27 -26.66 -14.50
C TRP A 48 5.83 -26.43 -14.01
N PHE A 49 5.39 -25.18 -13.89
CA PHE A 49 4.11 -24.80 -13.27
C PHE A 49 2.93 -24.95 -14.26
N ARG A 50 3.14 -24.60 -15.54
CA ARG A 50 2.13 -24.77 -16.61
C ARG A 50 1.73 -26.23 -16.86
N ALA A 51 2.58 -27.18 -16.46
CA ALA A 51 2.32 -28.61 -16.65
C ALA A 51 1.32 -29.20 -15.62
N ILE A 52 1.01 -28.47 -14.54
CA ILE A 52 0.30 -29.01 -13.36
C ILE A 52 -1.10 -28.42 -13.18
N PHE A 53 -1.40 -27.23 -13.72
CA PHE A 53 -2.66 -26.53 -13.47
C PHE A 53 -3.46 -26.22 -14.75
N PRO A 54 -4.80 -26.42 -14.75
CA PRO A 54 -5.65 -26.32 -15.94
C PRO A 54 -6.21 -24.90 -16.15
N TYR A 55 -5.35 -23.88 -16.19
CA TYR A 55 -5.75 -22.49 -16.46
C TYR A 55 -5.04 -21.97 -17.72
N ASN A 56 -5.69 -21.08 -18.48
CA ASN A 56 -5.16 -20.63 -19.78
C ASN A 56 -4.03 -19.61 -19.62
N SER A 57 -3.96 -18.94 -18.47
CA SER A 57 -2.87 -18.02 -18.11
C SER A 57 -2.51 -18.11 -16.63
N LEU A 58 -1.32 -17.61 -16.27
CA LEU A 58 -0.91 -17.47 -14.87
C LEU A 58 -1.88 -16.54 -14.11
N GLU A 59 -2.37 -15.49 -14.78
CA GLU A 59 -3.29 -14.51 -14.21
C GLU A 59 -4.66 -15.11 -13.87
N GLU A 60 -5.18 -16.02 -14.70
CA GLU A 60 -6.44 -16.74 -14.41
C GLU A 60 -6.31 -17.63 -13.17
N PHE A 61 -5.20 -18.36 -13.05
CA PHE A 61 -4.88 -19.13 -11.85
C PHE A 61 -4.75 -18.20 -10.64
N GLU A 62 -3.98 -17.12 -10.78
CA GLU A 62 -3.73 -16.21 -9.68
C GLU A 62 -5.01 -15.52 -9.22
N SER A 63 -5.87 -15.07 -10.13
CA SER A 63 -7.18 -14.53 -9.78
C SER A 63 -8.07 -15.58 -9.09
N ALA A 64 -8.04 -16.83 -9.53
CA ALA A 64 -8.86 -17.91 -8.95
C ALA A 64 -8.42 -18.29 -7.52
N TRP A 65 -7.14 -18.08 -7.19
CA TRP A 65 -6.57 -18.37 -5.88
C TRP A 65 -6.36 -17.14 -5.01
N HIS A 66 -6.90 -15.97 -5.40
CA HIS A 66 -6.65 -14.70 -4.73
C HIS A 66 -5.15 -14.45 -4.56
N LEU A 67 -4.38 -14.52 -5.66
CA LEU A 67 -2.94 -14.31 -5.73
C LEU A 67 -2.56 -13.01 -6.45
N GLY A 68 -3.51 -12.18 -6.84
CA GLY A 68 -3.29 -10.83 -7.37
C GLY A 68 -4.60 -10.05 -7.49
N ASN A 69 -4.53 -8.79 -7.91
CA ASN A 69 -5.68 -7.89 -7.93
C ASN A 69 -5.85 -7.24 -9.30
N TYR A 70 -7.11 -7.08 -9.69
CA TYR A 70 -7.43 -6.26 -10.85
C TYR A 70 -7.45 -4.78 -10.49
N VAL A 71 -6.87 -3.99 -11.38
CA VAL A 71 -6.77 -2.56 -11.28
C VAL A 71 -7.41 -1.96 -12.53
N MET A 72 -8.28 -0.97 -12.34
CA MET A 72 -8.82 -0.16 -13.41
C MET A 72 -8.00 1.14 -13.53
N ASP A 73 -7.42 1.42 -14.67
CA ASP A 73 -6.86 2.74 -14.93
C ASP A 73 -8.00 3.75 -15.10
N ARG A 74 -8.00 4.82 -14.30
CA ARG A 74 -9.14 5.76 -14.30
C ARG A 74 -9.25 6.58 -15.58
N GLU A 75 -8.12 6.89 -16.22
CA GLU A 75 -8.08 7.78 -17.38
C GLU A 75 -8.49 7.04 -18.64
N THR A 76 -8.01 5.82 -18.81
CA THR A 76 -8.28 4.98 -19.99
C THR A 76 -9.49 4.06 -19.81
N GLY A 77 -9.85 3.72 -18.56
CA GLY A 77 -10.84 2.69 -18.24
C GLY A 77 -10.33 1.26 -18.45
N GLU A 78 -9.06 1.08 -18.83
CA GLU A 78 -8.46 -0.23 -19.06
C GLU A 78 -8.34 -1.00 -17.75
N LYS A 79 -8.67 -2.30 -17.80
CA LYS A 79 -8.56 -3.20 -16.65
C LYS A 79 -7.34 -4.08 -16.85
N SER A 80 -6.37 -3.96 -15.95
CA SER A 80 -5.14 -4.75 -15.94
C SER A 80 -5.01 -5.52 -14.63
N PHE A 81 -4.17 -6.55 -14.64
CA PHE A 81 -3.82 -7.29 -13.44
C PHE A 81 -2.51 -6.73 -12.86
N GLU A 82 -2.47 -6.48 -11.55
CA GLU A 82 -1.31 -5.85 -10.91
C GLU A 82 -0.05 -6.72 -11.05
N GLU A 83 1.00 -6.22 -11.67
CA GLU A 83 2.27 -6.94 -11.77
C GLU A 83 2.94 -7.10 -10.40
N MET A 84 3.29 -8.33 -10.02
CA MET A 84 4.04 -8.64 -8.80
C MET A 84 4.74 -9.99 -8.94
N SER A 85 5.86 -10.18 -8.23
CA SER A 85 6.58 -11.46 -8.24
C SER A 85 5.72 -12.61 -7.72
N ILE A 86 5.67 -13.71 -8.47
CA ILE A 86 4.95 -14.94 -8.08
C ILE A 86 5.47 -15.51 -6.75
N TYR A 87 6.77 -15.38 -6.46
CA TYR A 87 7.35 -15.87 -5.21
C TYR A 87 6.83 -15.10 -4.00
N VAL A 88 6.65 -13.78 -4.16
CA VAL A 88 6.04 -12.91 -3.15
C VAL A 88 4.57 -13.29 -2.96
N ARG A 89 3.84 -13.52 -4.06
CA ARG A 89 2.42 -13.94 -4.02
C ARG A 89 2.23 -15.30 -3.33
N ILE A 90 3.02 -16.30 -3.71
CA ILE A 90 2.98 -17.64 -3.09
C ILE A 90 3.36 -17.56 -1.61
N GLY A 91 4.43 -16.83 -1.28
CA GLY A 91 4.84 -16.63 0.11
C GLY A 91 3.76 -15.95 0.95
N MET A 92 3.11 -14.93 0.40
CA MET A 92 2.00 -14.25 1.06
C MET A 92 0.78 -15.13 1.21
N HIS A 93 0.40 -15.90 0.19
CA HIS A 93 -0.71 -16.84 0.28
C HIS A 93 -0.47 -17.90 1.36
N LEU A 94 0.75 -18.43 1.46
CA LEU A 94 1.10 -19.37 2.52
C LEU A 94 1.00 -18.75 3.92
N LEU A 95 1.26 -17.44 4.07
CA LEU A 95 1.21 -16.73 5.34
C LEU A 95 -0.18 -16.22 5.72
N TYR A 96 -0.98 -15.77 4.76
CA TYR A 96 -2.20 -14.98 5.01
C TYR A 96 -3.50 -15.63 4.53
N TYR A 97 -3.47 -16.62 3.64
CA TYR A 97 -4.69 -17.19 3.07
C TYR A 97 -5.16 -18.43 3.85
N GLY A 98 -6.23 -18.28 4.65
CA GLY A 98 -6.88 -19.35 5.40
C GLY A 98 -6.85 -19.18 6.92
N SER A 99 -7.98 -19.50 7.58
CA SER A 99 -8.21 -19.22 9.02
C SER A 99 -7.18 -19.77 10.01
N HIS A 100 -6.50 -20.87 9.69
CA HIS A 100 -5.47 -21.44 10.59
C HIS A 100 -4.11 -20.75 10.45
N GLN A 101 -3.82 -20.12 9.31
CA GLN A 101 -2.61 -19.32 9.12
C GLN A 101 -2.70 -17.99 9.87
N GLU A 102 -3.89 -17.40 9.89
CA GLU A 102 -4.19 -16.17 10.60
C GLU A 102 -3.99 -16.30 12.12
N ASP A 103 -4.45 -17.39 12.73
CA ASP A 103 -4.22 -17.66 14.16
C ASP A 103 -2.73 -17.73 14.51
N MET A 104 -1.89 -18.20 13.56
CA MET A 104 -0.44 -18.25 13.75
C MET A 104 0.23 -16.90 13.55
N LEU A 105 -0.37 -15.98 12.78
CA LEU A 105 0.16 -14.62 12.59
C LEU A 105 0.04 -13.77 13.88
N HIS A 106 -0.95 -14.07 14.73
CA HIS A 106 -1.08 -13.50 16.08
C HIS A 106 -0.04 -14.02 17.08
N TRP A 107 0.71 -15.07 16.73
CA TRP A 107 1.76 -15.57 17.63
C TRP A 107 2.92 -14.58 17.68
N LYS A 108 3.40 -14.34 18.91
CA LYS A 108 4.57 -13.46 19.15
C LYS A 108 5.78 -13.83 18.29
N ARG A 109 6.03 -15.12 18.05
CA ARG A 109 7.10 -15.59 17.15
C ARG A 109 6.95 -15.03 15.73
N SER A 110 5.74 -15.09 15.17
CA SER A 110 5.44 -14.63 13.82
C SER A 110 5.54 -13.11 13.70
N GLN A 111 5.03 -12.38 14.69
CA GLN A 111 5.15 -10.92 14.77
C GLN A 111 6.61 -10.48 14.91
N ASP A 112 7.39 -11.15 15.77
CA ASP A 112 8.83 -10.89 15.93
C ASP A 112 9.59 -11.21 14.63
N MET A 113 9.25 -12.30 13.94
CA MET A 113 9.82 -12.64 12.63
C MET A 113 9.56 -11.54 11.60
N LEU A 114 8.30 -11.13 11.41
CA LEU A 114 7.92 -10.08 10.44
C LEU A 114 8.60 -8.74 10.76
N ARG A 115 8.66 -8.39 12.05
CA ARG A 115 9.37 -7.19 12.53
C ARG A 115 10.86 -7.27 12.22
N ASN A 116 11.51 -8.37 12.57
CA ASN A 116 12.95 -8.55 12.37
C ASN A 116 13.31 -8.52 10.87
N GLN A 117 12.50 -9.15 10.01
CA GLN A 117 12.68 -9.09 8.56
C GLN A 117 12.51 -7.66 8.02
N SER A 118 11.48 -6.93 8.47
CA SER A 118 11.26 -5.54 8.04
C SER A 118 12.39 -4.62 8.47
N VAL A 119 12.91 -4.77 9.70
CA VAL A 119 14.07 -4.00 10.18
C VAL A 119 15.35 -4.37 9.43
N LYS A 120 15.57 -5.67 9.16
CA LYS A 120 16.73 -6.16 8.40
C LYS A 120 16.74 -5.57 6.98
N MET A 121 15.62 -5.69 6.28
CA MET A 121 15.48 -5.19 4.90
C MET A 121 15.60 -3.66 4.84
N GLY A 122 15.04 -2.94 5.81
CA GLY A 122 15.23 -1.50 5.92
C GLY A 122 16.72 -1.10 6.00
N LYS A 123 17.50 -1.79 6.85
CA LYS A 123 18.96 -1.57 6.94
C LYS A 123 19.70 -1.91 5.66
N GLN A 124 19.30 -2.98 4.97
CA GLN A 124 19.92 -3.39 3.71
C GLN A 124 19.68 -2.36 2.62
N TYR A 125 18.46 -1.84 2.49
CA TYR A 125 18.12 -0.82 1.49
C TYR A 125 18.56 0.61 1.86
N ASP A 126 18.99 0.84 3.10
CA ASP A 126 19.72 2.04 3.52
C ASP A 126 21.25 1.92 3.32
N ALA A 127 21.77 0.74 2.95
CA ALA A 127 23.19 0.53 2.71
C ALA A 127 23.58 0.96 1.27
N PRO A 128 24.77 1.54 1.03
CA PRO A 128 25.21 1.99 -0.30
C PRO A 128 25.18 0.91 -1.38
N GLU A 129 25.45 -0.34 -1.00
CA GLU A 129 25.48 -1.50 -1.90
C GLU A 129 24.10 -1.76 -2.53
N SER A 130 23.01 -1.35 -1.85
CA SER A 130 21.66 -1.50 -2.38
C SER A 130 21.39 -0.71 -3.66
N ARG A 131 22.25 0.26 -4.03
CA ARG A 131 22.14 0.99 -5.29
C ARG A 131 22.09 0.06 -6.51
N GLU A 132 22.73 -1.11 -6.42
CA GLU A 132 22.71 -2.14 -7.47
C GLU A 132 21.29 -2.66 -7.78
N HIS A 133 20.33 -2.48 -6.87
CA HIS A 133 18.95 -2.93 -7.03
C HIS A 133 18.07 -1.93 -7.79
N ILE A 134 18.54 -0.69 -8.02
CA ILE A 134 17.74 0.36 -8.66
C ILE A 134 17.44 0.01 -10.12
N GLN A 135 18.47 -0.33 -10.91
CA GLN A 135 18.31 -0.64 -12.33
C GLN A 135 17.43 -1.89 -12.57
N PRO A 136 17.63 -3.02 -11.86
CA PRO A 136 16.75 -4.19 -11.94
C PRO A 136 15.29 -3.87 -11.57
N PHE A 137 15.08 -3.00 -10.59
CA PHE A 137 13.74 -2.57 -10.19
C PHE A 137 13.06 -1.74 -11.29
N ILE A 138 13.79 -0.81 -11.92
CA ILE A 138 13.30 -0.03 -13.06
C ILE A 138 12.91 -0.96 -14.23
N GLU A 139 13.74 -1.96 -14.50
CA GLU A 139 13.49 -2.94 -15.56
C GLU A 139 12.29 -3.83 -15.26
N SER A 140 12.17 -4.31 -14.03
CA SER A 140 11.10 -5.19 -13.59
C SER A 140 9.73 -4.51 -13.66
N PHE A 141 9.64 -3.25 -13.24
CA PHE A 141 8.37 -2.52 -13.20
C PHE A 141 8.19 -1.57 -14.40
N HIS A 142 9.00 -1.71 -15.44
CA HIS A 142 8.92 -0.92 -16.67
C HIS A 142 8.90 0.62 -16.44
N LEU A 143 9.71 1.10 -15.49
CA LEU A 143 9.69 2.49 -15.02
C LEU A 143 10.50 3.47 -15.89
N GLN A 144 11.14 3.01 -16.98
CA GLN A 144 12.07 3.81 -17.79
C GLN A 144 11.41 5.11 -18.28
N ASN A 145 10.15 5.05 -18.70
CA ASN A 145 9.41 6.20 -19.21
C ASN A 145 9.06 7.22 -18.11
N THR A 146 8.97 6.78 -16.86
CA THR A 146 8.60 7.63 -15.71
C THR A 146 9.79 8.39 -15.12
N LEU A 147 11.04 7.99 -15.44
CA LEU A 147 12.25 8.63 -14.92
C LEU A 147 12.31 10.13 -15.25
N SER A 148 11.76 10.51 -16.40
CA SER A 148 11.71 11.91 -16.84
C SER A 148 10.82 12.81 -15.95
N GLU A 149 9.90 12.22 -15.17
CA GLU A 149 9.03 12.93 -14.23
C GLU A 149 9.71 13.20 -12.87
N LEU A 150 10.84 12.54 -12.60
CA LEU A 150 11.56 12.64 -11.33
C LEU A 150 12.33 13.95 -11.24
N ASN A 151 12.47 14.46 -10.02
CA ASN A 151 13.32 15.62 -9.74
C ASN A 151 14.80 15.32 -10.06
N GLU A 152 15.24 14.09 -9.79
CA GLU A 152 16.52 13.56 -10.29
C GLU A 152 16.24 12.39 -11.25
N PRO A 153 16.35 12.58 -12.57
CA PRO A 153 16.03 11.55 -13.55
C PRO A 153 17.11 10.48 -13.72
N ASP A 154 18.36 10.73 -13.30
CA ASP A 154 19.46 9.77 -13.44
C ASP A 154 19.50 8.80 -12.24
N PRO A 155 19.20 7.49 -12.44
CA PRO A 155 19.19 6.52 -11.36
C PRO A 155 20.54 6.32 -10.66
N ASN A 156 21.66 6.67 -11.33
CA ASN A 156 23.01 6.47 -10.79
C ASN A 156 23.39 7.49 -9.71
N LYS A 157 22.64 8.58 -9.58
CA LYS A 157 22.89 9.64 -8.59
C LYS A 157 22.27 9.38 -7.23
N TYR A 158 21.40 8.38 -7.11
CA TYR A 158 20.89 7.93 -5.83
C TYR A 158 21.97 7.10 -5.10
N ASN A 159 22.19 7.37 -3.82
CA ASN A 159 23.22 6.69 -3.03
C ASN A 159 22.75 5.32 -2.54
N THR A 160 21.45 5.15 -2.35
CA THR A 160 20.84 3.91 -1.84
C THR A 160 19.53 3.63 -2.56
N PHE A 161 19.08 2.38 -2.49
CA PHE A 161 17.79 2.00 -3.03
C PHE A 161 16.63 2.72 -2.33
N ASN A 162 16.69 2.91 -1.01
CA ASN A 162 15.65 3.65 -0.29
C ASN A 162 15.57 5.12 -0.72
N GLU A 163 16.68 5.74 -1.11
CA GLU A 163 16.68 7.09 -1.67
C GLU A 163 15.92 7.14 -3.00
N PHE A 164 16.13 6.15 -3.87
CA PHE A 164 15.40 6.00 -5.13
C PHE A 164 13.93 5.60 -4.92
N PHE A 165 13.64 4.71 -3.99
CA PHE A 165 12.27 4.27 -3.70
C PHE A 165 11.42 5.46 -3.21
N ALA A 166 12.00 6.29 -2.36
CA ALA A 166 11.44 7.57 -1.90
C ALA A 166 11.81 8.75 -2.80
N ARG A 167 12.06 8.54 -4.11
CA ARG A 167 12.36 9.58 -5.11
C ARG A 167 11.39 10.76 -5.04
N GLU A 168 11.85 11.95 -5.41
CA GLU A 168 11.00 13.13 -5.57
C GLU A 168 10.54 13.27 -7.01
N LEU A 169 9.30 13.73 -7.21
CA LEU A 169 8.80 14.15 -8.52
C LEU A 169 9.10 15.63 -8.76
N LYS A 170 9.17 16.02 -10.04
CA LYS A 170 9.18 17.44 -10.41
C LYS A 170 7.88 18.11 -9.93
N PRO A 171 7.92 19.42 -9.59
CA PRO A 171 6.75 20.13 -9.08
C PRO A 171 5.52 20.10 -10.00
N ASP A 172 5.73 19.99 -11.31
CA ASP A 172 4.70 19.99 -12.35
C ASP A 172 4.26 18.58 -12.80
N ALA A 173 4.93 17.52 -12.34
CA ALA A 173 4.63 16.15 -12.76
C ALA A 173 3.26 15.63 -12.30
N ARG A 174 2.66 16.26 -11.27
CA ARG A 174 1.35 15.87 -10.70
C ARG A 174 0.45 17.11 -10.57
N PRO A 175 -0.12 17.61 -11.67
CA PRO A 175 -0.99 18.77 -11.63
C PRO A 175 -2.25 18.50 -10.79
N ILE A 176 -2.62 19.47 -9.97
CA ILE A 176 -3.80 19.36 -9.09
C ILE A 176 -5.07 19.61 -9.89
N ALA A 177 -6.02 18.68 -9.81
CA ALA A 177 -7.32 18.81 -10.46
C ALA A 177 -8.13 19.97 -9.86
N GLU A 178 -8.71 20.80 -10.72
CA GLU A 178 -9.50 21.98 -10.34
C GLU A 178 -8.78 22.84 -9.27
N PRO A 179 -7.58 23.39 -9.53
CA PRO A 179 -6.72 23.95 -8.48
C PRO A 179 -7.32 25.19 -7.77
N LYS A 180 -8.28 25.86 -8.41
CA LYS A 180 -9.03 27.00 -7.84
C LYS A 180 -10.27 26.58 -7.03
N ASN A 181 -10.65 25.31 -7.09
CA ASN A 181 -11.80 24.78 -6.38
C ASN A 181 -11.35 24.18 -5.05
N GLU A 182 -11.52 24.93 -3.96
CA GLU A 182 -11.15 24.49 -2.61
C GLU A 182 -12.06 23.38 -2.07
N ARG A 183 -13.25 23.20 -2.67
CA ARG A 183 -14.21 22.15 -2.29
C ARG A 183 -13.80 20.78 -2.78
N VAL A 184 -12.91 20.69 -3.77
CA VAL A 184 -12.39 19.42 -4.29
C VAL A 184 -11.37 18.82 -3.32
N VAL A 185 -11.42 17.49 -3.18
CA VAL A 185 -10.39 16.71 -2.49
C VAL A 185 -9.64 15.84 -3.48
N SER A 186 -8.35 15.66 -3.26
CA SER A 186 -7.47 14.96 -4.20
C SER A 186 -6.97 13.61 -3.67
N SER A 187 -6.56 12.73 -4.57
CA SER A 187 -5.82 11.53 -4.20
C SER A 187 -4.55 11.90 -3.44
N PRO A 188 -4.26 11.23 -2.30
CA PRO A 188 -3.06 11.51 -1.52
C PRO A 188 -1.80 10.87 -2.13
N ALA A 189 -1.91 9.94 -3.08
CA ALA A 189 -0.78 9.18 -3.59
C ALA A 189 -0.99 8.78 -5.06
N ASP A 190 0.09 8.40 -5.73
CA ASP A 190 0.01 7.50 -6.89
C ASP A 190 -0.27 6.11 -6.32
N CYS A 191 -1.44 5.55 -6.61
CA CYS A 191 -1.92 4.41 -5.85
C CYS A 191 -2.99 3.60 -6.58
N ARG A 192 -3.24 2.42 -6.01
CA ARG A 192 -4.42 1.58 -6.22
C ARG A 192 -5.47 2.01 -5.18
N LEU A 193 -6.44 2.80 -5.62
CA LEU A 193 -7.43 3.44 -4.76
C LEU A 193 -8.74 2.63 -4.73
N THR A 194 -9.24 2.38 -3.52
CA THR A 194 -10.66 2.09 -3.29
C THR A 194 -11.28 3.18 -2.43
N VAL A 195 -12.55 3.48 -2.68
CA VAL A 195 -13.30 4.49 -1.94
C VAL A 195 -14.69 3.99 -1.59
N PHE A 196 -15.16 4.36 -0.41
CA PHE A 196 -16.47 3.94 0.09
C PHE A 196 -17.18 5.15 0.71
N PRO A 197 -18.44 5.42 0.33
CA PRO A 197 -19.23 6.49 0.92
C PRO A 197 -19.41 6.35 2.44
N THR A 198 -19.36 5.12 2.96
CA THR A 198 -19.37 4.84 4.40
C THR A 198 -18.36 3.76 4.76
N VAL A 199 -17.91 3.78 6.02
CA VAL A 199 -17.08 2.71 6.59
C VAL A 199 -17.78 1.35 6.56
N ASP A 200 -19.11 1.31 6.74
CA ASP A 200 -19.89 0.06 6.65
C ASP A 200 -19.82 -0.56 5.24
N LEU A 201 -19.77 0.27 4.19
CA LEU A 201 -19.55 -0.23 2.83
C LEU A 201 -18.11 -0.72 2.67
N ALA A 202 -17.12 -0.07 3.28
CA ALA A 202 -15.75 -0.54 3.25
C ALA A 202 -15.61 -1.92 3.90
N THR A 203 -16.20 -2.17 5.07
CA THR A 203 -16.17 -3.48 5.73
C THR A 203 -17.00 -4.53 4.96
N LYS A 204 -18.08 -4.09 4.31
CA LYS A 204 -18.88 -4.98 3.46
C LYS A 204 -18.16 -5.43 2.19
N TYR A 205 -17.36 -4.59 1.55
CA TYR A 205 -16.80 -4.89 0.22
C TYR A 205 -15.29 -5.16 0.23
N TRP A 206 -14.54 -4.64 1.21
CA TRP A 206 -13.09 -4.63 1.15
C TRP A 206 -12.43 -5.09 2.45
N ILE A 207 -12.76 -4.47 3.58
CA ILE A 207 -12.10 -4.74 4.87
C ILE A 207 -12.79 -5.93 5.53
N LYS A 208 -12.26 -7.14 5.31
CA LYS A 208 -12.86 -8.41 5.76
C LYS A 208 -12.29 -8.95 7.06
N GLY A 209 -11.18 -8.36 7.52
CA GLY A 209 -10.62 -8.59 8.84
C GLY A 209 -11.61 -8.31 9.97
N PHE A 210 -11.65 -9.20 10.97
CA PHE A 210 -12.43 -9.04 12.18
C PHE A 210 -11.85 -7.94 13.07
N GLY A 211 -12.71 -7.14 13.69
CA GLY A 211 -12.29 -6.13 14.68
C GLY A 211 -12.06 -4.72 14.12
N PHE A 212 -12.12 -4.55 12.80
CA PHE A 212 -11.98 -3.23 12.19
C PHE A 212 -13.02 -2.26 12.74
N SER A 213 -12.52 -1.17 13.32
CA SER A 213 -13.34 -0.04 13.74
C SER A 213 -12.53 1.25 13.67
N LEU A 214 -13.24 2.38 13.51
CA LEU A 214 -12.59 3.70 13.53
C LEU A 214 -11.90 4.00 14.86
N LYS A 215 -12.42 3.45 15.97
CA LYS A 215 -11.80 3.59 17.29
C LYS A 215 -10.41 2.96 17.32
N GLU A 216 -10.30 1.72 16.85
CA GLU A 216 -9.02 1.03 16.79
C GLU A 216 -8.10 1.70 15.76
N LEU A 217 -8.59 2.00 14.55
CA LEU A 217 -7.80 2.66 13.50
C LEU A 217 -7.18 3.99 13.97
N LEU A 218 -7.95 4.82 14.67
CA LEU A 218 -7.51 6.13 15.14
C LEU A 218 -6.88 6.12 16.54
N SER A 219 -6.92 4.97 17.24
CA SER A 219 -6.55 4.82 18.65
C SER A 219 -7.20 5.91 19.54
N SER A 220 -8.43 6.31 19.19
CA SER A 220 -9.15 7.39 19.86
C SER A 220 -10.64 7.29 19.59
N GLU A 221 -11.41 7.10 20.65
CA GLU A 221 -12.88 7.03 20.57
C GLU A 221 -13.51 8.39 20.23
N ASP A 222 -12.96 9.48 20.77
CA ASP A 222 -13.45 10.83 20.50
C ASP A 222 -13.21 11.27 19.05
N LEU A 223 -12.06 10.89 18.46
CA LEU A 223 -11.84 11.10 17.04
C LEU A 223 -12.76 10.21 16.20
N ALA A 224 -12.92 8.94 16.56
CA ALA A 224 -13.79 8.02 15.83
C ALA A 224 -15.23 8.54 15.69
N LYS A 225 -15.79 9.12 16.76
CA LYS A 225 -17.14 9.74 16.74
C LYS A 225 -17.26 10.86 15.70
N LYS A 226 -16.19 11.60 15.39
CA LYS A 226 -16.20 12.67 14.38
C LYS A 226 -16.30 12.15 12.95
N PHE A 227 -15.96 10.88 12.72
CA PHE A 227 -15.94 10.22 11.41
C PHE A 227 -17.02 9.15 11.28
N GLU A 228 -17.91 9.01 12.27
CA GLU A 228 -19.00 8.05 12.24
C GLU A 228 -19.97 8.35 11.09
N GLY A 229 -20.29 7.33 10.29
CA GLY A 229 -21.05 7.47 9.05
C GLY A 229 -20.32 8.22 7.93
N GLY A 230 -19.04 8.52 8.13
CA GLY A 230 -18.17 9.21 7.17
C GLY A 230 -17.62 8.30 6.07
N SER A 231 -17.05 8.93 5.04
CA SER A 231 -16.46 8.25 3.90
C SER A 231 -14.99 7.90 4.13
N ILE A 232 -14.53 6.86 3.43
CA ILE A 232 -13.17 6.32 3.56
C ILE A 232 -12.55 6.09 2.19
N ASN A 233 -11.32 6.57 2.02
CA ASN A 233 -10.47 6.31 0.88
C ASN A 233 -9.29 5.46 1.33
N ILE A 234 -8.99 4.37 0.64
CA ILE A 234 -7.88 3.46 0.92
C ILE A 234 -6.95 3.50 -0.28
N ALA A 235 -5.87 4.27 -0.17
CA ALA A 235 -4.88 4.47 -1.22
C ALA A 235 -3.68 3.55 -0.97
N ARG A 236 -3.66 2.37 -1.59
CA ARG A 236 -2.55 1.42 -1.49
C ARG A 236 -1.48 1.75 -2.51
N LEU A 237 -0.24 1.90 -2.08
CA LEU A 237 0.90 2.17 -2.96
C LEU A 237 1.55 0.82 -3.31
N ALA A 238 1.41 0.40 -4.55
CA ALA A 238 2.07 -0.80 -5.05
C ALA A 238 3.58 -0.52 -5.21
N PRO A 239 4.47 -1.54 -5.18
CA PRO A 239 5.92 -1.32 -5.23
C PRO A 239 6.37 -0.37 -6.36
N GLN A 240 5.81 -0.50 -7.56
CA GLN A 240 6.11 0.33 -8.73
C GLN A 240 5.71 1.81 -8.60
N ASP A 241 4.78 2.12 -7.71
CA ASP A 241 4.22 3.47 -7.59
C ASP A 241 5.25 4.47 -7.02
N TYR A 242 4.88 5.75 -6.97
CA TYR A 242 5.64 6.79 -6.30
C TYR A 242 5.30 6.78 -4.79
N HIS A 243 6.27 6.41 -3.95
CA HIS A 243 6.06 6.11 -2.52
C HIS A 243 6.09 7.31 -1.59
N ARG A 244 5.52 8.43 -2.03
CA ARG A 244 5.28 9.59 -1.16
C ARG A 244 3.80 9.92 -1.14
N TRP A 245 3.36 10.45 0.00
CA TRP A 245 1.98 10.88 0.16
C TRP A 245 1.88 12.37 0.35
N HIS A 246 0.75 12.90 -0.11
CA HIS A 246 0.44 14.30 -0.26
C HIS A 246 -0.86 14.62 0.46
N SER A 247 -1.04 15.91 0.80
CA SER A 247 -2.25 16.36 1.46
C SER A 247 -3.42 16.31 0.48
N PRO A 248 -4.52 15.60 0.79
CA PRO A 248 -5.70 15.55 -0.06
C PRO A 248 -6.51 16.85 -0.01
N VAL A 249 -6.25 17.70 0.99
CA VAL A 249 -6.98 18.96 1.27
C VAL A 249 -6.02 20.07 1.70
N SER A 250 -6.43 21.33 1.56
CA SER A 250 -5.76 22.45 2.22
C SER A 250 -6.30 22.63 3.64
N GLY A 251 -5.43 22.94 4.60
CA GLY A 251 -5.82 23.08 6.00
C GLY A 251 -4.66 23.26 6.96
N THR A 252 -4.97 23.20 8.25
CA THR A 252 -3.97 23.27 9.33
C THR A 252 -3.88 21.92 10.03
N ILE A 253 -2.68 21.43 10.26
CA ILE A 253 -2.45 20.17 10.98
C ILE A 253 -2.76 20.38 12.46
N GLU A 254 -3.76 19.66 12.99
CA GLU A 254 -4.16 19.73 14.40
C GLU A 254 -3.37 18.76 15.29
N SER A 255 -3.06 17.58 14.77
CA SER A 255 -2.30 16.56 15.48
C SER A 255 -1.63 15.58 14.52
N ILE A 256 -0.55 14.95 15.00
CA ILE A 256 0.09 13.77 14.41
C ILE A 256 0.36 12.82 15.57
N THR A 257 -0.15 11.59 15.48
CA THR A 257 -0.01 10.56 16.53
C THR A 257 0.53 9.28 15.91
N ASP A 258 1.71 8.85 16.35
CA ASP A 258 2.27 7.57 15.95
C ASP A 258 1.73 6.45 16.84
N ILE A 259 1.23 5.40 16.20
CA ILE A 259 0.67 4.22 16.85
C ILE A 259 1.59 3.03 16.54
N PRO A 260 2.20 2.39 17.54
CA PRO A 260 3.01 1.19 17.33
C PRO A 260 2.11 0.03 16.89
N GLY A 261 2.68 -0.93 16.18
CA GLY A 261 1.95 -2.08 15.70
C GLY A 261 2.84 -3.10 15.00
N THR A 262 2.20 -4.06 14.35
CA THR A 262 2.82 -5.10 13.54
C THR A 262 3.13 -4.58 12.12
N TYR A 263 3.54 -5.50 11.23
CA TYR A 263 3.88 -5.20 9.84
C TYR A 263 3.27 -6.27 8.93
N TYR A 264 1.96 -6.48 9.03
CA TYR A 264 1.23 -7.33 8.09
C TYR A 264 1.23 -6.70 6.70
N THR A 265 1.04 -7.52 5.66
CA THR A 265 0.94 -7.03 4.28
C THR A 265 -0.38 -6.29 4.05
N VAL A 266 -0.33 -5.18 3.32
CA VAL A 266 -1.52 -4.41 2.89
C VAL A 266 -2.01 -4.84 1.51
N ASN A 267 -1.57 -5.99 1.01
CA ASN A 267 -2.11 -6.54 -0.22
C ASN A 267 -3.57 -6.95 -0.01
N PRO A 268 -4.47 -6.67 -0.96
CA PRO A 268 -5.88 -7.05 -0.88
C PRO A 268 -6.13 -8.52 -0.53
N GLN A 269 -5.22 -9.45 -0.84
CA GLN A 269 -5.33 -10.85 -0.38
C GLN A 269 -5.44 -10.98 1.14
N ALA A 270 -4.72 -10.15 1.90
CA ALA A 270 -4.78 -10.15 3.35
C ALA A 270 -5.93 -9.27 3.88
N ILE A 271 -6.30 -8.21 3.15
CA ILE A 271 -7.36 -7.29 3.58
C ILE A 271 -8.76 -7.89 3.33
N ASN A 272 -8.92 -8.64 2.23
CA ASN A 272 -10.17 -9.23 1.79
C ASN A 272 -10.36 -10.67 2.29
N GLU A 273 -9.39 -11.27 2.96
CA GLU A 273 -9.55 -12.59 3.58
C GLU A 273 -10.51 -12.47 4.77
N GLU A 274 -11.50 -13.36 4.81
CA GLU A 274 -12.44 -13.45 5.93
C GLU A 274 -11.75 -14.13 7.10
N GLY A 275 -11.55 -13.38 8.19
CA GLY A 275 -10.60 -13.85 9.18
C GLY A 275 -10.23 -12.83 10.23
N THR A 276 -9.42 -13.23 11.21
CA THR A 276 -9.22 -12.42 12.43
C THR A 276 -8.29 -11.22 12.28
N LEU A 277 -7.57 -11.09 11.16
CA LEU A 277 -6.52 -10.07 11.01
C LEU A 277 -7.07 -8.70 10.65
N ASP A 278 -6.91 -7.74 11.54
CA ASP A 278 -7.19 -6.35 11.26
C ASP A 278 -5.91 -5.64 10.81
N VAL A 279 -5.55 -5.84 9.54
CA VAL A 279 -4.31 -5.33 8.96
C VAL A 279 -4.13 -3.83 9.22
N PHE A 280 -5.19 -3.02 9.08
CA PHE A 280 -5.08 -1.57 9.21
C PHE A 280 -4.97 -1.10 10.67
N CYS A 281 -5.65 -1.76 11.62
CA CYS A 281 -5.59 -1.36 13.02
C CYS A 281 -4.46 -2.05 13.81
N GLU A 282 -3.96 -3.20 13.36
CA GLU A 282 -2.83 -3.88 14.00
C GLU A 282 -1.47 -3.38 13.51
N ASN A 283 -1.38 -2.93 12.25
CA ASN A 283 -0.12 -2.42 11.72
C ASN A 283 0.30 -1.11 12.39
N LYS A 284 1.63 -0.90 12.44
CA LYS A 284 2.22 0.39 12.77
C LYS A 284 1.68 1.45 11.81
N ARG A 285 1.23 2.58 12.37
CA ARG A 285 0.66 3.68 11.58
C ARG A 285 0.87 5.04 12.24
N SER A 286 0.67 6.10 11.46
CA SER A 286 0.69 7.48 11.93
C SER A 286 -0.62 8.16 11.53
N VAL A 287 -1.32 8.75 12.50
CA VAL A 287 -2.61 9.41 12.32
C VAL A 287 -2.42 10.92 12.36
N MET A 288 -2.62 11.58 11.24
CA MET A 288 -2.62 13.04 11.11
C MET A 288 -4.06 13.55 11.01
N ILE A 289 -4.40 14.58 11.79
CA ILE A 289 -5.69 15.29 11.65
C ILE A 289 -5.42 16.66 11.03
N ILE A 290 -6.11 16.96 9.94
CA ILE A 290 -6.06 18.26 9.25
C ILE A 290 -7.41 18.93 9.44
N LYS A 291 -7.42 20.14 10.01
CA LYS A 291 -8.58 21.03 9.98
C LYS A 291 -8.65 21.68 8.61
N ARG A 292 -9.64 21.26 7.80
CA ARG A 292 -9.79 21.69 6.42
C ARG A 292 -10.20 23.16 6.32
N THR A 293 -9.54 23.93 5.45
CA THR A 293 -9.79 25.38 5.30
C THR A 293 -11.24 25.74 4.94
N PRO A 294 -11.84 25.21 3.86
CA PRO A 294 -13.15 25.66 3.39
C PRO A 294 -14.33 25.35 4.32
N THR A 295 -14.22 24.33 5.18
CA THR A 295 -15.35 23.82 5.98
C THR A 295 -15.06 23.78 7.48
N SER A 296 -13.80 23.94 7.89
CA SER A 296 -13.33 23.67 9.26
C SER A 296 -13.56 22.23 9.73
N SER A 297 -13.99 21.32 8.86
CA SER A 297 -14.18 19.90 9.17
C SER A 297 -12.83 19.21 9.37
N PRO A 298 -12.72 18.26 10.32
CA PRO A 298 -11.52 17.44 10.47
C PRO A 298 -11.41 16.43 9.34
N VAL A 299 -10.21 16.23 8.80
CA VAL A 299 -9.88 15.16 7.85
C VAL A 299 -8.77 14.33 8.47
N ALA A 300 -8.98 13.02 8.60
CA ALA A 300 -7.93 12.12 9.08
C ALA A 300 -7.14 11.56 7.91
N LEU A 301 -5.81 11.61 8.02
CA LEU A 301 -4.87 10.95 7.13
C LEU A 301 -4.11 9.91 7.95
N VAL A 302 -4.24 8.63 7.60
CA VAL A 302 -3.59 7.52 8.33
C VAL A 302 -2.57 6.87 7.41
N ALA A 303 -1.30 7.14 7.65
CA ALA A 303 -0.20 6.48 6.96
C ALA A 303 0.05 5.13 7.65
N VAL A 304 -0.19 4.01 6.95
CA VAL A 304 -0.03 2.65 7.46
C VAL A 304 1.21 2.02 6.84
N GLY A 305 2.16 1.62 7.69
CA GLY A 305 3.30 0.81 7.26
C GLY A 305 2.89 -0.65 7.14
N ALA A 306 3.47 -1.38 6.18
CA ALA A 306 3.23 -2.81 6.01
C ALA A 306 4.53 -3.61 6.08
N MET A 307 4.42 -4.92 5.84
CA MET A 307 5.57 -5.81 5.72
C MET A 307 6.66 -5.21 4.80
N LEU A 308 7.91 -5.28 5.27
CA LEU A 308 9.10 -4.70 4.64
C LEU A 308 9.22 -3.17 4.76
N VAL A 309 8.13 -2.42 5.01
CA VAL A 309 8.17 -0.96 5.25
C VAL A 309 8.54 -0.67 6.70
N GLY A 310 9.81 -0.35 6.91
CA GLY A 310 10.31 0.03 8.22
C GLY A 310 10.02 1.48 8.64
N SER A 311 9.56 2.36 7.74
CA SER A 311 9.59 3.80 8.01
C SER A 311 8.50 4.62 7.32
N ILE A 312 7.73 5.32 8.14
CA ILE A 312 6.85 6.44 7.79
C ILE A 312 7.66 7.71 8.11
N ARG A 313 8.08 8.48 7.10
CA ARG A 313 8.90 9.68 7.29
C ARG A 313 8.16 10.92 6.82
N TYR A 314 7.80 11.81 7.75
CA TYR A 314 7.28 13.13 7.39
C TYR A 314 8.38 14.03 6.82
N LYS A 315 8.02 14.92 5.88
CA LYS A 315 8.93 15.97 5.39
C LYS A 315 9.20 16.97 6.53
N PRO A 316 10.40 17.60 6.56
CA PRO A 316 10.68 18.69 7.49
C PRO A 316 9.60 19.78 7.42
N GLY A 317 9.16 20.26 8.58
CA GLY A 317 8.12 21.28 8.70
C GLY A 317 6.67 20.76 8.75
N ILE A 318 6.44 19.46 8.46
CA ILE A 318 5.13 18.83 8.64
C ILE A 318 4.96 18.45 10.11
N GLN A 319 4.27 19.32 10.86
CA GLN A 319 4.06 19.19 12.30
C GLN A 319 2.75 19.87 12.73
N LYS A 320 2.31 19.62 13.96
CA LYS A 320 1.15 20.30 14.54
C LYS A 320 1.29 21.83 14.42
N GLY A 321 0.23 22.48 13.95
CA GLY A 321 0.13 23.91 13.73
C GLY A 321 0.60 24.37 12.34
N ALA A 322 1.25 23.52 11.54
CA ALA A 322 1.64 23.88 10.19
C ALA A 322 0.42 23.93 9.25
N THR A 323 0.41 24.89 8.34
CA THR A 323 -0.56 24.96 7.24
C THR A 323 -0.05 24.17 6.05
N VAL A 324 -0.93 23.39 5.43
CA VAL A 324 -0.64 22.59 4.24
C VAL A 324 -1.61 22.90 3.12
N GLN A 325 -1.15 22.76 1.88
CA GLN A 325 -1.97 22.93 0.68
C GLN A 325 -2.35 21.58 0.07
N ARG A 326 -3.53 21.50 -0.57
CA ARG A 326 -3.93 20.33 -1.37
C ARG A 326 -2.88 20.04 -2.42
N GLY A 327 -2.37 18.80 -2.45
CA GLY A 327 -1.28 18.38 -3.32
C GLY A 327 0.12 18.57 -2.74
N GLN A 328 0.29 19.15 -1.55
CA GLN A 328 1.60 19.29 -0.93
C GLN A 328 2.12 17.94 -0.42
N CYS A 329 3.38 17.60 -0.72
CA CYS A 329 4.04 16.41 -0.19
C CYS A 329 4.16 16.48 1.34
N LEU A 330 3.61 15.47 2.03
CA LEU A 330 3.61 15.37 3.49
C LEU A 330 4.71 14.45 4.01
N GLY A 331 5.02 13.38 3.27
CA GLY A 331 6.04 12.42 3.68
C GLY A 331 6.27 11.32 2.67
N ALA A 332 7.15 10.39 3.02
CA ALA A 332 7.56 9.26 2.20
C ALA A 332 7.55 7.95 3.00
N PHE A 333 7.16 6.87 2.34
CA PHE A 333 7.42 5.52 2.78
C PHE A 333 8.77 5.08 2.22
N LEU A 334 9.53 4.32 3.01
CA LEU A 334 10.67 3.59 2.49
C LEU A 334 10.24 2.21 2.00
N TYR A 335 11.17 1.47 1.40
CA TYR A 335 10.89 0.23 0.69
C TYR A 335 9.91 -0.71 1.40
N GLY A 336 8.91 -1.19 0.66
CA GLY A 336 7.92 -2.21 1.04
C GLY A 336 6.49 -1.81 0.68
N GLY A 337 5.48 -2.53 1.19
CA GLY A 337 4.06 -2.18 1.00
C GLY A 337 3.59 -1.04 1.91
N SER A 338 2.80 -0.09 1.39
CA SER A 338 2.26 1.01 2.19
C SER A 338 0.85 1.39 1.76
N THR A 339 0.10 1.98 2.69
CA THR A 339 -1.26 2.46 2.45
C THR A 339 -1.47 3.79 3.14
N VAL A 340 -2.19 4.69 2.49
CA VAL A 340 -2.71 5.92 3.10
C VAL A 340 -4.23 5.82 3.14
N ILE A 341 -4.81 5.89 4.33
CA ILE A 341 -6.25 5.96 4.51
C ILE A 341 -6.64 7.41 4.73
N VAL A 342 -7.68 7.89 4.05
CA VAL A 342 -8.27 9.22 4.28
C VAL A 342 -9.71 9.05 4.75
N LEU A 343 -10.05 9.69 5.87
CA LEU A 343 -11.42 9.73 6.39
C LEU A 343 -11.98 11.14 6.31
N TYR A 344 -13.22 11.23 5.85
CA TYR A 344 -14.01 12.46 5.89
C TYR A 344 -15.24 12.25 6.78
N PRO A 345 -15.68 13.25 7.55
CA PRO A 345 -16.93 13.20 8.28
C PRO A 345 -18.11 12.92 7.38
N LYS A 346 -19.21 12.45 7.98
CA LYS A 346 -20.47 12.26 7.27
C LYS A 346 -20.89 13.54 6.54
N ASP A 347 -21.35 13.39 5.30
CA ASP A 347 -21.83 14.46 4.43
C ASP A 347 -20.79 15.56 4.08
N GLU A 348 -19.50 15.39 4.45
CA GLU A 348 -18.45 16.36 4.14
C GLU A 348 -17.93 16.23 2.70
N VAL A 349 -17.87 15.03 2.12
CA VAL A 349 -17.39 14.80 0.75
C VAL A 349 -18.27 13.80 0.03
N GLU A 350 -18.85 14.21 -1.10
CA GLU A 350 -19.40 13.30 -2.10
C GLU A 350 -18.25 12.77 -2.97
N LEU A 351 -18.00 11.46 -2.86
CA LEU A 351 -16.98 10.77 -3.64
C LEU A 351 -17.43 10.63 -5.10
N ASP A 352 -16.48 10.71 -6.05
CA ASP A 352 -16.80 10.58 -7.47
C ASP A 352 -17.39 9.20 -7.78
N LYS A 353 -18.46 9.19 -8.58
CA LYS A 353 -19.32 8.01 -8.79
C LYS A 353 -18.62 6.85 -9.47
N ASP A 354 -17.65 7.13 -10.33
CA ASP A 354 -16.85 6.12 -11.02
C ASP A 354 -15.98 5.34 -10.02
N LEU A 355 -15.30 6.04 -9.11
CA LEU A 355 -14.49 5.42 -8.06
C LEU A 355 -15.33 4.55 -7.12
N VAL A 356 -16.50 5.04 -6.71
CA VAL A 356 -17.44 4.28 -5.88
C VAL A 356 -17.94 3.03 -6.60
N LYS A 357 -18.30 3.16 -7.89
CA LYS A 357 -18.76 2.04 -8.72
C LYS A 357 -17.66 0.97 -8.86
N ASN A 358 -16.42 1.37 -9.07
CA ASN A 358 -15.29 0.44 -9.19
C ASN A 358 -15.05 -0.30 -7.87
N SER A 359 -15.08 0.42 -6.75
CA SER A 359 -14.80 -0.14 -5.42
C SER A 359 -15.89 -1.08 -4.90
N THR A 360 -17.16 -0.86 -5.28
CA THR A 360 -18.32 -1.63 -4.77
C THR A 360 -18.90 -2.60 -5.79
N GLY A 361 -19.14 -2.15 -7.02
CA GLY A 361 -19.78 -2.96 -8.05
C GLY A 361 -18.80 -3.86 -8.79
N ALA A 362 -17.61 -3.35 -9.10
CA ALA A 362 -16.55 -4.13 -9.75
C ALA A 362 -15.59 -4.80 -8.75
N CYS A 363 -15.64 -4.42 -7.46
CA CYS A 363 -14.72 -4.85 -6.41
C CYS A 363 -13.25 -4.79 -6.86
N CYS A 364 -12.87 -3.71 -7.53
CA CYS A 364 -11.53 -3.53 -8.05
C CYS A 364 -10.93 -2.20 -7.61
N GLU A 365 -9.61 -2.18 -7.46
CA GLU A 365 -8.90 -0.93 -7.25
C GLU A 365 -8.90 -0.08 -8.51
N THR A 366 -8.79 1.23 -8.34
CA THR A 366 -8.63 2.18 -9.43
C THR A 366 -7.26 2.83 -9.34
N TYR A 367 -6.46 2.75 -10.40
CA TYR A 367 -5.21 3.49 -10.48
C TYR A 367 -5.50 4.99 -10.62
N VAL A 368 -4.93 5.75 -9.68
CA VAL A 368 -5.01 7.22 -9.68
C VAL A 368 -3.66 7.80 -9.29
N LYS A 369 -3.42 9.04 -9.71
CA LYS A 369 -2.22 9.80 -9.38
C LYS A 369 -2.49 10.86 -8.32
N VAL A 370 -1.44 11.31 -7.63
CA VAL A 370 -1.49 12.47 -6.73
C VAL A 370 -2.18 13.64 -7.43
N GLY A 371 -3.06 14.34 -6.72
CA GLY A 371 -3.68 15.56 -7.21
C GLY A 371 -4.96 15.35 -8.02
N TRP A 372 -5.19 14.15 -8.57
CA TRP A 372 -6.45 13.80 -9.21
C TRP A 372 -7.61 13.95 -8.23
N ARG A 373 -8.74 14.48 -8.70
CA ARG A 373 -9.94 14.67 -7.89
C ARG A 373 -10.46 13.31 -7.43
N VAL A 374 -10.86 13.18 -6.16
CA VAL A 374 -11.51 11.97 -5.63
C VAL A 374 -12.96 12.23 -5.24
N GLY A 375 -13.30 13.48 -4.98
CA GLY A 375 -14.64 13.93 -4.64
C GLY A 375 -14.66 15.43 -4.40
N ALA A 376 -15.82 15.94 -3.99
CA ALA A 376 -15.99 17.33 -3.60
C ALA A 376 -17.05 17.47 -2.50
N SER A 377 -17.01 18.60 -1.80
CA SER A 377 -17.97 18.99 -0.75
C SER A 377 -19.08 19.89 -1.24
#